data_AF-A0A834CFS8-F1
#
_entry.id   AF-A0A834CFS8-F1
#
_cell.length_a   1.000
_cell.length_b   1.000
_cell.length_c   1.000
_cell.angle_alpha   90.00
_cell.angle_beta   90.00
_cell.angle_gamma   90.00
#
_symmetry.space_group_name_H-M   'P 1'
#
loop_
_entity.id
_entity.type
_entity.pdbx_description
1 polymer ?
#
loop_
_entity_poly.entity_id
_entity_poly.type
_entity_poly.pdbx_seq_one_letter_code
_entity_poly.pdbx_strand_id
1 'polypeptide(L)' 'MAGFDRPISSLKNMSLMFHTGKVLQPKHKLRILRVRLTPLEPVEKPLCRYDVLLEENKEVSFKPVPCGDATF' A
#
# COMPACT_ATOMS: atom_id res chain seq x y z
N MET A 1 -3.23 20.45 -0.92
CA MET A 1 -3.64 19.41 0.03
C MET A 1 -3.76 18.12 -0.75
N ALA A 2 -2.99 17.09 -0.42
CA ALA A 2 -3.14 15.77 -1.03
C ALA A 2 -4.24 15.04 -0.25
N GLY A 3 -5.39 14.87 -0.87
CA GLY A 3 -6.54 14.18 -0.29
C GLY A 3 -7.24 13.38 -1.38
N PHE A 4 -8.13 12.48 -0.99
CA PHE A 4 -8.98 11.80 -1.97
C PHE A 4 -10.12 12.72 -2.36
N ASP A 5 -10.44 12.80 -3.66
CA ASP A 5 -11.56 13.59 -4.17
C ASP A 5 -12.91 13.12 -3.59
N ARG A 6 -12.97 11.89 -3.08
CA ARG A 6 -14.15 11.29 -2.45
C ARG A 6 -13.74 10.57 -1.17
N PRO A 7 -14.62 10.55 -0.14
CA PRO A 7 -14.39 9.72 1.03
C PRO A 7 -14.34 8.26 0.61
N ILE A 8 -13.21 7.61 0.89
CA ILE A 8 -13.04 6.17 0.70
C ILE A 8 -13.69 5.50 1.91
N SER A 9 -14.92 5.02 1.73
CA SER A 9 -15.58 4.14 2.69
C SER A 9 -15.34 2.68 2.30
N SER A 10 -15.06 1.82 3.27
CA SER A 10 -14.91 0.37 3.07
C SER A 10 -13.84 -0.02 2.02
N LEU A 11 -12.57 0.31 2.29
CA LEU A 11 -11.47 -0.04 1.39
C LEU A 11 -11.30 -1.57 1.28
N LYS A 12 -11.61 -2.12 0.10
CA LYS A 12 -11.56 -3.57 -0.17
C LYS A 12 -10.23 -4.03 -0.75
N ASN A 13 -9.62 -3.22 -1.62
CA ASN A 13 -8.39 -3.53 -2.33
C ASN A 13 -7.51 -2.27 -2.42
N MET A 14 -6.21 -2.49 -2.48
CA MET A 14 -5.19 -1.47 -2.70
C MET A 14 -4.19 -2.00 -3.73
N SER A 15 -3.72 -1.12 -4.60
CA SER A 15 -2.61 -1.42 -5.52
C SER A 15 -1.41 -0.55 -5.20
N LEU A 16 -0.21 -1.13 -5.35
CA LEU A 16 1.05 -0.41 -5.28
C LEU A 16 1.91 -0.72 -6.49
N MET A 17 2.55 0.32 -7.02
CA MET A 17 3.56 0.23 -8.06
C MET A 17 4.67 1.21 -7.70
N PHE A 18 5.92 0.83 -7.96
CA PHE A 18 7.04 1.76 -7.87
C PHE A 18 7.75 1.87 -9.21
N HIS A 19 8.28 3.05 -9.44
CA HIS A 19 9.08 3.40 -10.60
C HIS A 19 10.43 3.89 -10.09
N THR A 20 11.52 3.42 -10.69
CA THR A 20 12.77 4.18 -10.62
C THR A 20 12.80 5.14 -11.81
N GLY A 21 13.50 6.27 -11.70
CA GLY A 21 13.58 7.24 -12.80
C GLY A 21 14.24 6.64 -14.05
N LYS A 22 14.68 7.47 -15.01
CA LYS A 22 15.52 6.99 -16.12
C LYS A 22 16.90 6.55 -15.61
N VAL A 23 16.96 5.36 -15.03
CA VAL A 23 18.19 4.73 -14.59
C VAL A 23 18.41 3.52 -15.50
N LEU A 24 19.50 3.52 -16.26
CA LEU A 24 19.93 2.40 -17.10
C LEU A 24 20.49 1.27 -16.22
N GLN A 25 19.66 0.73 -15.33
CA GLN A 25 20.05 -0.28 -14.35
C GLN A 25 19.11 -1.50 -14.37
N PRO A 26 19.54 -2.66 -13.83
CA PRO A 26 18.73 -3.86 -13.79
C PRO A 26 17.41 -3.64 -13.03
N LYS A 27 16.36 -4.38 -13.40
CA LYS A 27 15.04 -4.32 -12.75
C LYS A 27 15.19 -4.45 -11.24
N HIS A 28 14.81 -3.41 -10.51
CA HIS A 28 14.90 -3.40 -9.06
C HIS A 28 13.72 -4.14 -8.42
N LYS A 29 13.93 -4.62 -7.19
CA LYS A 29 12.86 -5.09 -6.29
C LYS A 29 12.82 -4.19 -5.08
N LEU A 30 11.61 -3.78 -4.68
CA LEU A 30 11.38 -3.00 -3.47
C LEU A 30 10.57 -3.84 -2.50
N ARG A 31 11.12 -4.10 -1.30
CA ARG A 31 10.41 -4.79 -0.23
C ARG A 31 9.86 -3.77 0.75
N ILE A 32 8.54 -3.61 0.77
CA ILE A 32 7.85 -2.77 1.75
C ILE A 32 7.46 -3.64 2.93
N LEU A 33 8.07 -3.39 4.09
CA LEU A 33 7.79 -4.17 5.31
C LEU A 33 6.38 -3.95 5.82
N ARG A 34 5.89 -2.70 5.76
CA ARG A 34 4.56 -2.33 6.24
C ARG A 34 4.00 -1.12 5.50
N VAL A 35 2.79 -1.26 4.99
CA VAL A 35 1.93 -0.18 4.50
C VAL A 35 0.80 -0.02 5.50
N ARG A 36 0.52 1.22 5.93
CA ARG A 36 -0.56 1.53 6.88
C ARG A 36 -1.43 2.67 6.34
N LEU A 37 -2.72 2.40 6.18
CA LEU A 37 -3.75 3.38 5.89
C LEU A 37 -4.42 3.75 7.21
N THR A 38 -4.30 5.03 7.58
CA THR A 38 -4.90 5.56 8.81
C THR A 38 -6.00 6.53 8.41
N PRO A 39 -7.27 6.26 8.76
CA PRO A 39 -8.36 7.20 8.57
C PRO A 39 -8.06 8.52 9.27
N LEU A 40 -8.43 9.64 8.64
CA LEU A 40 -8.32 10.98 9.26
C LEU A 40 -9.39 11.17 10.34
N GLU A 41 -10.55 10.53 10.14
CA GLU A 41 -11.65 10.49 11.10
C GLU A 41 -11.61 9.18 11.90
N PRO A 42 -11.83 9.19 13.22
CA PRO A 42 -11.61 8.03 14.10
C PRO A 42 -12.69 6.93 14.00
N VAL A 43 -13.48 6.91 12.92
CA VAL A 43 -14.62 5.99 12.77
C VAL A 43 -14.17 4.57 12.40
N GLU A 44 -13.06 4.43 11.70
CA GLU A 44 -12.56 3.15 11.20
C GLU A 44 -11.20 2.78 11.80
N LYS A 45 -10.97 1.47 12.01
CA LYS A 45 -9.64 0.97 12.40
C LYS A 45 -8.64 1.17 11.27
N PRO A 46 -7.36 1.45 11.57
CA PRO A 46 -6.34 1.52 10.54
C PRO A 46 -6.15 0.17 9.85
N LEU A 47 -5.93 0.21 8.54
CA LEU A 47 -5.67 -0.96 7.72
C LEU A 47 -4.18 -1.06 7.41
N CYS A 48 -3.66 -2.29 7.41
CA CYS A 48 -2.27 -2.62 7.19
C CYS A 48 -2.11 -3.68 6.11
N ARG A 49 -0.99 -3.60 5.40
CA ARG A 49 -0.44 -4.73 4.65
C ARG A 49 1.03 -4.88 5.04
N TYR A 50 1.43 -6.11 5.33
CA TYR A 50 2.79 -6.45 5.70
C TYR A 50 3.46 -7.18 4.56
N ASP A 51 4.78 -7.00 4.48
CA ASP A 51 5.67 -7.69 3.55
C ASP A 51 5.18 -7.72 2.09
N VAL A 52 5.23 -6.57 1.43
CA VAL A 52 4.90 -6.43 0.01
C VAL A 52 6.19 -6.38 -0.79
N LEU A 53 6.42 -7.39 -1.62
CA LEU A 53 7.49 -7.36 -2.61
C LEU A 53 6.95 -6.75 -3.91
N LEU A 54 7.52 -5.62 -4.31
CA LEU A 54 7.22 -4.98 -5.57
C LEU A 54 8.35 -5.24 -6.56
N GLU A 55 7.98 -5.45 -7.81
CA GLU A 55 8.87 -5.39 -8.95
C GLU A 55 8.68 -4.07 -9.69
N GLU A 56 9.77 -3.53 -10.23
CA GLU A 56 9.74 -2.24 -10.89
C GLU A 56 8.76 -2.22 -12.07
N ASN A 57 7.95 -1.15 -12.17
CA ASN A 57 6.91 -0.97 -13.19
C ASN A 57 5.83 -2.07 -13.21
N LYS A 58 5.67 -2.83 -12.12
CA LYS A 58 4.56 -3.78 -11.95
C LYS A 58 3.63 -3.32 -10.84
N GLU A 59 2.34 -3.34 -11.16
CA GLU A 59 1.30 -3.12 -10.17
C GLU A 59 1.03 -4.41 -9.39
N VAL A 60 0.99 -4.29 -8.06
CA VAL A 60 0.66 -5.38 -7.16
C VAL A 60 -0.57 -4.97 -6.35
N SER A 61 -1.68 -5.69 -6.56
CA SER A 61 -2.91 -5.51 -5.81
C SER A 61 -2.99 -6.46 -4.62
N PHE A 62 -3.47 -5.97 -3.49
CA PHE A 62 -3.67 -6.74 -2.28
C PHE A 62 -4.85 -6.20 -1.47
N LYS A 63 -5.43 -7.07 -0.65
CA LYS A 63 -6.41 -6.69 0.36
C LYS A 63 -5.68 -6.36 1.66
N PRO A 64 -5.75 -5.12 2.16
CA PRO A 64 -5.22 -4.82 3.48
C PRO A 64 -6.14 -5.38 4.56
N VAL A 65 -5.57 -5.64 5.74
CA VAL A 65 -6.24 -6.20 6.91
C VAL A 65 -6.20 -5.20 8.05
N PRO A 66 -7.06 -5.28 9.07
CA PRO A 66 -6.92 -4.41 10.25
C PRO A 66 -5.52 -4.55 10.88
N CYS A 67 -4.90 -3.44 11.23
CA CYS A 67 -3.57 -3.46 11.85
C CYS A 67 -3.63 -4.19 13.21
N GLY A 68 -2.70 -5.11 13.44
CA GLY A 68 -2.64 -5.94 14.65
C GLY A 68 -3.23 -7.35 14.47
N ASP A 69 -4.01 -7.59 13.42
CA ASP A 69 -4.59 -8.91 13.13
C ASP A 69 -3.69 -9.78 12.22
N ALA A 70 -2.51 -9.29 11.85
CA ALA A 70 -1.54 -10.06 11.07
C ALA A 70 -0.75 -11.01 11.99
N THR A 71 -1.10 -12.29 11.95
CA THR A 71 -0.19 -13.37 12.34
C THR A 71 0.96 -13.42 11.34
N PHE A 72 2.18 -13.19 11.84
CA PHE A 72 3.44 -13.32 11.09
C PHE A 72 3.72 -14.77 10.72
#